data_AF-A0AAV5H517-F1
#
_entry.id   AF-A0AAV5H517-F1
#
_cell.length_a   1.000
_cell.length_b   1.000
_cell.length_c   1.000
_cell.angle_alpha   90.00
_cell.angle_beta   90.00
_cell.angle_gamma   90.00
#
_symmetry.space_group_name_H-M   'P 1'
#
loop_
_entity.id
_entity.type
_entity.pdbx_description
1 polymer ?
#
loop_
_entity_poly.entity_id
_entity_poly.type
_entity_poly.pdbx_seq_one_letter_code
_entity_poly.pdbx_strand_id
1 'polypeptide(L)'
;MFFFGRPEYYPKLGFVEAAVFGIADCSGNNYPELMAMELKKGYLDSVEGKYQESSINDDSLNKEAVREYDKQFRSGEAGKE
;
A
#
# COMPACT_ATOMS: atom_id res chain seq x y z
N MET A 1 3.66 -9.57 2.80
CA MET A 1 2.75 -8.41 2.64
C MET A 1 3.60 -7.17 2.65
N PHE A 2 3.32 -6.23 1.74
CA PHE A 2 4.05 -4.97 1.57
C PHE A 2 3.06 -3.82 1.57
N PHE A 3 3.39 -2.68 2.18
CA PHE A 3 2.62 -1.45 2.10
C PHE A 3 3.44 -0.26 2.62
N PHE A 4 2.96 0.96 2.35
CA PHE A 4 3.53 2.19 2.93
C PHE A 4 2.88 2.51 4.29
N GLY A 5 3.69 2.49 5.34
CA GLY A 5 3.26 2.63 6.73
C GLY A 5 4.11 3.62 7.54
N ARG A 6 3.75 3.75 8.82
CA ARG A 6 4.48 4.56 9.80
C ARG A 6 5.62 3.76 10.46
N PRO A 7 6.89 4.12 10.24
CA PRO A 7 8.03 3.36 10.75
C PRO A 7 8.07 3.26 12.28
N GLU A 8 7.50 4.24 13.00
CA GLU A 8 7.51 4.23 14.47
C GLU A 8 6.40 3.35 15.09
N TYR A 9 5.41 2.93 14.30
CA TYR A 9 4.23 2.23 14.78
C TYR A 9 4.22 0.76 14.38
N TYR A 10 4.40 0.47 13.09
CA TYR A 10 4.22 -0.88 12.55
C TYR A 10 5.26 -1.94 12.95
N PRO A 11 6.49 -1.60 13.41
CA PRO A 11 7.36 -2.61 14.01
C PRO A 11 6.74 -3.33 15.21
N LYS A 12 5.84 -2.68 15.94
CA LYS A 12 5.10 -3.29 17.05
C LYS A 12 4.17 -4.43 16.59
N LEU A 13 3.82 -4.47 15.31
CA LEU A 13 2.97 -5.48 14.69
C LEU A 13 3.77 -6.52 13.90
N GLY A 14 5.11 -6.50 13.99
CA GLY A 14 5.98 -7.46 13.30
C GLY A 14 6.40 -7.06 11.89
N PHE A 15 6.12 -5.84 11.47
CA PHE A 15 6.63 -5.31 10.20
C PHE A 15 8.06 -4.81 10.33
N VAL A 16 8.85 -4.98 9.28
CA VAL A 16 10.20 -4.43 9.14
C VAL A 16 10.29 -3.65 7.84
N GLU A 17 11.36 -2.89 7.63
CA GLU A 17 11.60 -2.23 6.35
C GLU A 17 11.69 -3.28 5.22
N ALA A 18 11.06 -3.02 4.08
CA ALA A 18 11.05 -3.96 2.95
C ALA A 18 12.46 -4.19 2.37
N ALA A 19 13.37 -3.22 2.56
CA ALA A 19 14.78 -3.33 2.21
C ALA A 19 15.47 -4.54 2.85
N VAL A 20 15.01 -5.01 4.02
CA VAL A 20 15.53 -6.23 4.69
C VAL A 20 15.36 -7.47 3.81
N PHE A 21 14.33 -7.49 2.96
CA PHE A 21 14.06 -8.58 2.02
C PHE A 21 14.58 -8.26 0.60
N GLY A 22 15.41 -7.22 0.42
CA GLY A 22 15.89 -6.83 -0.92
C GLY A 22 14.78 -6.27 -1.83
N ILE A 23 13.72 -5.72 -1.24
CA ILE A 23 12.61 -5.11 -1.97
C ILE A 23 12.71 -3.59 -1.92
N ALA A 24 12.72 -2.96 -3.09
CA ALA A 24 12.73 -1.52 -3.29
C ALA A 24 11.47 -1.04 -4.02
N ASP A 25 11.26 0.27 -4.14
CA ASP A 25 10.17 0.82 -4.97
C ASP A 25 10.37 0.52 -6.48
N CYS A 26 9.43 0.97 -7.30
CA CYS A 26 9.50 0.81 -8.76
C CYS A 26 10.74 1.47 -9.40
N SER A 27 11.32 2.47 -8.73
CA SER A 27 12.52 3.20 -9.16
C SER A 27 13.82 2.60 -8.59
N GLY A 28 13.73 1.68 -7.62
CA GLY A 28 14.87 1.11 -6.90
C GLY A 28 15.28 1.87 -5.63
N ASN A 29 14.45 2.80 -5.14
CA ASN A 29 14.67 3.51 -3.89
C ASN A 29 14.07 2.74 -2.71
N ASN A 30 14.67 2.92 -1.54
CA ASN A 30 14.18 2.37 -0.28
C ASN A 30 13.79 3.50 0.67
N TYR A 31 12.67 3.30 1.37
CA TYR A 31 12.12 4.23 2.33
C TYR A 31 11.76 3.47 3.61
N PRO A 32 12.01 4.03 4.81
CA PRO A 32 11.57 3.41 6.06
C PRO A 32 10.06 3.12 6.09
N GLU A 33 9.28 3.93 5.36
CA GLU A 33 7.84 3.80 5.22
C GLU A 33 7.44 2.59 4.36
N LEU A 34 8.30 2.10 3.46
CA LEU A 34 8.01 0.89 2.70
C LEU A 34 8.28 -0.32 3.59
N MET A 35 7.22 -0.89 4.15
CA MET A 35 7.32 -1.93 5.16
C MET A 35 6.83 -3.28 4.64
N ALA A 36 7.41 -4.35 5.20
CA ALA A 36 7.12 -5.73 4.84
C ALA A 36 6.94 -6.61 6.07
N MET A 37 6.06 -7.60 5.97
CA MET A 37 5.92 -8.69 6.92
C MET A 37 5.65 -9.99 6.17
N GLU A 38 6.34 -11.05 6.56
CA GLU A 38 6.06 -12.39 6.06
C GLU A 38 4.70 -12.88 6.59
N LEU A 39 3.80 -13.30 5.69
CA LEU A 39 2.53 -13.92 6.10
C LEU A 39 2.73 -15.35 6.63
N LYS A 40 3.79 -16.00 6.17
CA LYS A 40 4.29 -17.28 6.64
C LYS A 40 5.80 -17.21 6.60
N LYS A 41 6.44 -17.69 7.66
CA LYS A 41 7.91 -17.68 7.80
C LYS A 41 8.58 -18.29 6.55
N GLY A 42 9.55 -17.56 6.00
CA GLY A 42 10.38 -17.96 4.85
C GLY A 42 9.72 -17.78 3.48
N TYR A 43 8.59 -17.06 3.38
CA TYR A 43 7.95 -16.74 2.10
C TYR A 43 8.70 -15.67 1.31
N LEU A 44 9.48 -14.82 1.99
CA LEU A 44 10.24 -13.76 1.35
C LEU A 44 11.72 -14.11 1.16
N ASP A 45 12.19 -15.25 1.68
CA ASP A 45 13.60 -15.68 1.58
C ASP A 45 14.11 -15.80 0.14
N SER A 46 13.22 -16.08 -0.81
CA SER A 46 13.55 -16.24 -2.24
C SER A 46 13.02 -15.11 -3.11
N VAL A 47 12.64 -13.98 -2.53
CA VAL A 47 11.99 -12.87 -3.24
C VAL A 47 12.84 -11.62 -3.09
N GLU A 48 13.30 -11.10 -4.22
CA GLU A 48 14.01 -9.82 -4.32
C GLU A 48 13.47 -9.04 -5.52
N GLY A 49 13.56 -7.71 -5.50
CA GLY A 49 13.16 -6.88 -6.64
C GLY A 49 12.40 -5.62 -6.27
N LYS A 50 11.37 -5.30 -7.08
CA LYS A 50 10.69 -4.01 -7.03
C LYS A 50 9.21 -4.16 -6.69
N TYR A 51 8.77 -3.39 -5.71
CA TYR A 51 7.36 -3.19 -5.37
C TYR A 51 6.70 -2.32 -6.45
N GLN A 52 5.59 -2.81 -6.99
CA GLN A 52 4.72 -2.08 -7.90
C GLN A 52 3.29 -2.13 -7.37
N GLU A 53 2.68 -0.96 -7.24
CA GLU A 53 1.26 -0.87 -6.97
C GLU A 53 0.45 -1.11 -8.23
N SER A 54 -0.75 -1.65 -8.03
CA SER A 54 -1.70 -1.83 -9.12
C SER A 54 -2.20 -0.47 -9.60
N SER A 55 -2.44 -0.34 -10.90
CA SER A 55 -2.95 0.90 -11.51
C SER A 55 -4.30 1.36 -10.98
N ILE A 56 -5.06 0.48 -10.32
CA ILE A 56 -6.32 0.84 -9.64
C ILE A 56 -6.10 1.78 -8.44
N ASN A 57 -4.89 1.81 -7.88
CA ASN A 57 -4.50 2.69 -6.77
C ASN A 57 -3.74 3.93 -7.27
N ASP A 58 -3.57 4.10 -8.57
CA ASP A 58 -2.90 5.26 -9.13
C ASP A 58 -3.84 6.46 -9.11
N ASP A 59 -3.59 7.39 -8.19
CA ASP A 59 -4.35 8.63 -8.07
C ASP A 59 -4.33 9.46 -9.37
N SER A 60 -3.23 9.46 -10.13
CA SER A 60 -3.15 10.24 -11.36
C SER A 60 -4.14 9.74 -12.42
N LEU A 61 -4.42 8.44 -12.42
CA LEU A 61 -5.37 7.79 -13.33
C LEU A 61 -6.81 7.85 -12.81
N ASN A 62 -7.01 7.70 -11.50
CA ASN A 62 -8.34 7.41 -10.93
C ASN A 62 -8.99 8.59 -10.21
N LYS A 63 -8.25 9.67 -9.89
CA LYS A 63 -8.74 10.79 -9.07
C LYS A 63 -10.03 11.42 -9.57
N GLU A 64 -10.19 11.64 -10.88
CA GLU A 64 -11.41 12.24 -11.42
C GLU A 64 -12.59 11.26 -11.36
N ALA A 65 -12.37 9.96 -11.63
CA ALA A 65 -13.40 8.94 -11.50
C ALA A 65 -13.90 8.81 -10.06
N VAL A 66 -12.99 8.84 -9.08
CA VAL A 66 -13.33 8.85 -7.65
C VAL A 66 -14.15 10.08 -7.29
N ARG A 67 -13.76 11.28 -7.77
CA ARG A 67 -14.53 12.51 -7.53
C ARG A 67 -15.92 12.48 -8.14
N GLU A 68 -16.09 11.93 -9.34
CA GLU A 68 -17.41 11.76 -9.95
C GLU A 68 -18.27 10.75 -9.19
N TYR A 69 -17.67 9.66 -8.71
CA TYR A 69 -18.35 8.70 -7.83
C TYR A 69 -18.81 9.35 -6.53
N ASP A 70 -17.94 10.11 -5.85
CA ASP A 70 -18.26 10.80 -4.60
C ASP A 70 -19.46 11.76 -4.75
N LYS A 71 -19.62 12.41 -5.91
CA LYS A 71 -20.78 13.29 -6.17
C LYS A 71 -22.12 12.54 -6.09
N GLN A 72 -22.15 11.25 -6.40
CA GLN A 72 -23.36 10.42 -6.34
C GLN A 72 -23.86 10.23 -4.90
N PHE A 73 -22.97 10.36 -3.91
CA PHE A 73 -23.29 10.23 -2.49
C PHE A 73 -23.42 11.59 -1.78
N ARG A 74 -23.18 12.71 -2.48
CA ARG A 74 -23.25 14.08 -1.93
C ARG A 74 -24.64 14.70 -1.99
N SER A 75 -25.63 14.06 -2.62
CA SER A 75 -27.04 14.36 -2.36
C SER A 75 -27.48 13.63 -1.10
N GLY A 76 -27.81 14.36 -0.05
CA GLY A 76 -28.36 13.77 1.17
C GLY A 76 -29.70 13.09 0.93
N GLU A 77 -29.67 11.80 0.62
CA GLU A 77 -30.75 10.88 0.91
C GLU A 77 -30.18 9.83 1.86
N ALA A 78 -30.24 10.20 3.14
CA ALA A 78 -30.30 9.23 4.21
C ALA A 78 -31.42 8.25 3.84
N GLY A 79 -31.09 6.96 3.83
CA GLY A 79 -32.02 5.89 3.54
C GLY A 79 -33.36 6.13 4.21
N LYS A 80 -34.42 6.09 3.41
CA LYS A 80 -35.75 5.72 3.90
C LYS A 80 -36.06 4.35 3.34
N GLU A 81 -36.37 3.48 4.30
CA GLU A 81 -36.75 2.07 4.20
C GLU A 81 -37.88 1.80 3.20
#